data_AF-A0A932DDJ9-F1
#
_entry.id   AF-A0A932DDJ9-F1
#
_cell.length_a   1.000
_cell.length_b   1.000
_cell.length_c   1.000
_cell.angle_alpha   90.00
_cell.angle_beta   90.00
_cell.angle_gamma   90.00
#
_symmetry.space_group_name_H-M   'P 1'
#
loop_
_entity.id
_entity.type
_entity.pdbx_description
1 polymer ?
#
loop_
_entity_poly.entity_id
_entity_poly.type
_entity_poly.pdbx_seq_one_letter_code
_entity_poly.pdbx_strand_id
1 'polypeptide(L)'
;MHDDHTTMTPELLSLFITDAKLQNGADCGESVPYEPASRELGSALYNDPAWDRQAGTNHRVVDCDFSHLGAGAIVLGGGNRKTLTPGGNSVENCHIHHTGRLDGRAPAISIDGVGNREAHCLIHDVPLSGVNFVGNNHVIEFNELHHICLPPTHDMGSVYTGRDPSAQGNVLRYNFLHHIGNPDASTFAIYLDDGACGVTVSGNVFYKVTGERAVHSWGNGHTIRNNLFIASRASLHPPLDNTKWPAYMAEPVRVLWMRKVIDVLQPPYSTRYPHLAQLYEKDPNFPRRNTVENNVSFRSGDFGAGAAGGKNNLVTDEDPGFVDADAMNFQLRTNSLVWAKLPGFQRIPFERIRLYTNDHRPTLPESGNRRERRTK
;
A
#
# COMPACT_ATOMS: atom_id res chain seq x y z
N MET A 1 52.45 4.00 -8.90
CA MET A 1 51.89 3.74 -10.24
C MET A 1 50.55 3.10 -10.01
N HIS A 2 49.53 3.62 -10.71
CA HIS A 2 48.14 3.21 -10.61
C HIS A 2 47.97 1.71 -10.82
N ASP A 3 47.14 1.09 -9.97
CA ASP A 3 46.30 -0.02 -10.38
C ASP A 3 44.85 0.37 -10.07
N ASP A 4 44.09 0.52 -11.14
CA ASP A 4 42.67 0.83 -11.16
C ASP A 4 41.87 -0.35 -10.58
N HIS A 5 41.32 -0.17 -9.39
CA HIS A 5 40.15 -0.92 -8.98
C HIS A 5 38.92 -0.27 -9.61
N THR A 6 38.64 -0.61 -10.86
CA THR A 6 37.28 -0.53 -11.41
C THR A 6 36.37 -1.42 -10.59
N THR A 7 35.78 -0.86 -9.53
CA THR A 7 34.57 -1.40 -8.91
C THR A 7 33.47 -1.36 -9.96
N MET A 8 33.21 -2.51 -10.59
CA MET A 8 31.97 -2.72 -11.33
C MET A 8 30.81 -2.58 -10.34
N THR A 9 30.11 -1.45 -10.39
CA THR A 9 28.74 -1.36 -9.88
C THR A 9 27.89 -2.31 -10.72
N PRO A 10 27.18 -3.28 -10.12
CA PRO A 10 26.23 -4.07 -10.88
C PRO A 10 25.14 -3.11 -11.38
N GLU A 11 25.02 -2.94 -12.70
CA GLU A 11 23.85 -2.33 -13.32
C GLU A 11 22.65 -3.23 -13.00
N LEU A 12 21.95 -2.93 -11.90
CA LEU A 12 20.79 -3.69 -11.45
C LEU A 12 19.57 -3.30 -12.29
N LEU A 13 19.04 -4.29 -13.00
CA LEU A 13 17.95 -4.19 -13.98
C LEU A 13 16.73 -3.39 -13.47
N SER A 14 16.09 -2.69 -14.41
CA SER A 14 14.98 -1.74 -14.23
C SER A 14 13.67 -2.33 -13.71
N LEU A 15 13.47 -3.63 -13.87
CA LEU A 15 12.26 -4.38 -13.49
C LEU A 15 12.67 -5.82 -13.19
N PHE A 16 12.46 -6.28 -11.96
CA PHE A 16 12.63 -7.70 -11.62
C PHE A 16 11.26 -8.35 -11.59
N ILE A 17 11.04 -9.26 -12.54
CA ILE A 17 9.98 -10.26 -12.44
C ILE A 17 10.60 -11.43 -11.69
N THR A 18 10.20 -11.62 -10.44
CA THR A 18 10.98 -12.44 -9.50
C THR A 18 10.83 -13.95 -9.70
N ASP A 19 9.91 -14.41 -10.58
CA ASP A 19 9.74 -15.84 -10.90
C ASP A 19 8.76 -16.17 -12.06
N ALA A 20 8.65 -15.36 -13.12
CA ALA A 20 7.61 -15.63 -14.13
C ALA A 20 7.90 -16.91 -14.93
N LYS A 21 6.91 -17.81 -14.93
CA LYS A 21 6.78 -18.84 -15.96
C LYS A 21 6.41 -18.16 -17.27
N LEU A 22 7.40 -17.75 -18.05
CA LEU A 22 7.21 -17.45 -19.46
C LEU A 22 6.80 -18.78 -20.12
N GLN A 23 5.53 -18.92 -20.51
CA GLN A 23 5.12 -20.06 -21.34
C GLN A 23 5.71 -19.90 -22.75
N ASN A 24 6.96 -20.32 -22.88
CA ASN A 24 7.52 -20.97 -24.06
C ASN A 24 8.52 -22.01 -23.53
N GLY A 25 8.26 -23.28 -23.84
CA GLY A 25 8.75 -24.41 -23.05
C GLY A 25 10.26 -24.58 -22.96
N ALA A 26 10.72 -24.98 -21.77
CA ALA A 26 11.57 -26.13 -21.49
C ALA A 26 11.78 -26.19 -19.97
N ASP A 27 11.55 -27.34 -19.36
CA ASP A 27 11.96 -27.64 -17.99
C ASP A 27 13.49 -27.57 -17.90
N CYS A 28 14.01 -26.81 -16.93
CA CYS A 28 15.41 -26.89 -16.52
C CYS A 28 15.43 -27.08 -15.01
N GLY A 29 15.69 -28.32 -14.58
CA GLY A 29 15.99 -28.64 -13.19
C GLY A 29 17.44 -28.29 -12.87
N GLU A 30 17.63 -27.57 -11.76
CA GLU A 30 18.72 -27.74 -10.78
C GLU A 30 18.46 -26.74 -9.64
N SER A 31 18.39 -27.22 -8.40
CA SER A 31 18.18 -26.39 -7.21
C SER A 31 19.50 -25.80 -6.72
N VAL A 32 19.84 -24.61 -7.20
CA VAL A 32 20.85 -23.75 -6.57
C VAL A 32 20.18 -23.02 -5.40
N PRO A 33 20.80 -22.89 -4.21
CA PRO A 33 20.26 -22.04 -3.15
C PRO A 33 20.20 -20.59 -3.65
N TYR A 34 19.01 -20.16 -4.07
CA TYR A 34 18.72 -18.83 -4.57
C TYR A 34 18.21 -17.97 -3.41
N GLU A 35 18.98 -16.98 -2.99
CA GLU A 35 18.43 -15.88 -2.19
C GLU A 35 17.76 -14.91 -3.17
N PRO A 36 16.42 -14.72 -3.09
CA PRO A 36 15.73 -13.87 -4.03
C PRO A 36 16.17 -12.41 -3.82
N ALA A 37 16.57 -11.74 -4.90
CA ALA A 37 17.01 -10.34 -4.89
C ALA A 37 16.03 -9.40 -4.16
N SER A 38 14.73 -9.73 -4.13
CA SER A 38 13.71 -9.01 -3.36
C SER A 38 14.05 -8.82 -1.87
N ARG A 39 14.79 -9.75 -1.26
CA ARG A 39 15.22 -9.64 0.15
C ARG A 39 16.32 -8.60 0.36
N GLU A 40 17.27 -8.53 -0.57
CA GLU A 40 18.37 -7.55 -0.51
C GLU A 40 17.86 -6.13 -0.75
N LEU A 41 16.92 -5.96 -1.69
CA LEU A 41 16.35 -4.65 -2.05
C LEU A 41 15.59 -4.00 -0.88
N GLY A 42 14.79 -4.78 -0.14
CA GLY A 42 14.04 -4.27 1.01
C GLY A 42 14.95 -3.75 2.12
N SER A 43 16.06 -4.45 2.42
CA SER A 43 17.01 -4.00 3.43
C SER A 43 17.78 -2.74 3.00
N ALA A 44 18.08 -2.59 1.71
CA ALA A 44 18.85 -1.44 1.22
C ALA A 44 18.09 -0.11 1.39
N LEU A 45 16.78 -0.09 1.12
CA LEU A 45 15.93 1.10 1.32
C LEU A 45 15.80 1.52 2.79
N TYR A 46 15.89 0.55 3.72
CA TYR A 46 15.95 0.83 5.15
C TYR A 46 17.33 1.29 5.64
N ASN A 47 18.36 1.23 4.80
CA ASN A 47 19.70 1.71 5.12
C ASN A 47 19.97 3.09 4.51
N ASP A 48 19.47 3.35 3.30
CA ASP A 48 19.59 4.62 2.60
C ASP A 48 18.25 5.04 1.96
N PRO A 49 17.51 5.99 2.56
CA PRO A 49 16.26 6.47 1.98
C PRO A 49 16.47 7.23 0.67
N ALA A 50 17.68 7.72 0.37
CA ALA A 50 17.96 8.41 -0.89
C ALA A 50 18.42 7.47 -2.00
N TRP A 51 18.45 6.15 -1.76
CA TRP A 51 18.92 5.20 -2.74
C TRP A 51 18.09 5.25 -4.02
N ASP A 52 18.76 5.55 -5.12
CA ASP A 52 18.22 5.52 -6.47
C ASP A 52 18.73 4.24 -7.14
N ARG A 53 17.80 3.30 -7.42
CA ARG A 53 18.13 2.05 -8.09
C ARG A 53 18.49 2.23 -9.56
N GLN A 54 18.40 3.43 -10.10
CA GLN A 54 18.55 3.74 -11.52
C GLN A 54 17.61 2.89 -12.40
N ALA A 55 16.40 2.64 -11.89
CA ALA A 55 15.45 1.70 -12.48
C ALA A 55 14.75 2.21 -13.77
N GLY A 56 15.27 3.27 -14.41
CA GLY A 56 14.69 3.87 -15.60
C GLY A 56 13.39 4.65 -15.35
N THR A 57 12.75 5.10 -16.43
CA THR A 57 11.52 5.92 -16.38
C THR A 57 10.51 5.49 -17.44
N ASN A 58 9.23 5.70 -17.15
CA ASN A 58 8.10 5.41 -18.06
C ASN A 58 8.01 3.95 -18.56
N HIS A 59 8.54 3.00 -17.80
CA HIS A 59 8.37 1.57 -18.03
C HIS A 59 6.98 1.11 -17.57
N ARG A 60 6.38 0.18 -18.31
CA ARG A 60 5.02 -0.31 -18.02
C ARG A 60 4.97 -1.83 -18.07
N VAL A 61 4.42 -2.46 -17.04
CA VAL A 61 3.97 -3.85 -17.03
C VAL A 61 2.46 -3.82 -17.16
N VAL A 62 1.93 -4.31 -18.28
CA VAL A 62 0.51 -4.20 -18.60
C VAL A 62 -0.09 -5.53 -19.03
N ASP A 63 -1.34 -5.78 -18.65
CA ASP A 63 -2.14 -6.90 -19.18
C ASP A 63 -1.52 -8.30 -18.92
N CYS A 64 -0.69 -8.43 -17.88
CA CYS A 64 0.05 -9.65 -17.57
C CYS A 64 -0.57 -10.48 -16.44
N ASP A 65 -0.33 -11.79 -16.47
CA ASP A 65 -0.74 -12.73 -15.42
C ASP A 65 0.48 -13.37 -14.76
N PHE A 66 0.59 -13.27 -13.44
CA PHE A 66 1.68 -13.80 -12.63
C PHE A 66 1.13 -14.80 -11.63
N SER A 67 1.58 -16.05 -11.69
CA SER A 67 1.07 -17.07 -10.76
C SER A 67 2.06 -18.13 -10.34
N HIS A 68 1.82 -18.70 -9.16
CA HIS A 68 2.58 -19.84 -8.62
C HIS A 68 4.07 -19.56 -8.41
N LEU A 69 4.38 -18.34 -7.95
CA LEU A 69 5.76 -17.84 -7.80
C LEU A 69 6.38 -18.27 -6.46
N GLY A 70 7.71 -18.47 -6.45
CA GLY A 70 8.47 -18.75 -5.23
C GLY A 70 8.50 -17.57 -4.26
N ALA A 71 8.63 -16.34 -4.77
CA ALA A 71 8.62 -15.10 -3.98
C ALA A 71 7.48 -14.18 -4.43
N GLY A 72 7.71 -12.85 -4.39
CA GLY A 72 6.81 -11.84 -4.96
C GLY A 72 6.71 -11.93 -6.48
N ALA A 73 6.03 -10.97 -7.13
CA ALA A 73 5.93 -10.91 -8.59
C ALA A 73 6.77 -9.80 -9.20
N ILE A 74 6.66 -8.58 -8.68
CA ILE A 74 7.22 -7.38 -9.31
C ILE A 74 7.94 -6.51 -8.28
N VAL A 75 9.14 -6.04 -8.64
CA VAL A 75 9.79 -4.91 -7.96
C VAL A 75 9.85 -3.70 -8.90
N LEU A 76 9.05 -2.68 -8.58
CA LEU A 76 8.85 -1.45 -9.36
C LEU A 76 9.55 -0.27 -8.69
N GLY A 77 10.69 0.16 -9.23
CA GLY A 77 11.41 1.34 -8.74
C GLY A 77 11.45 2.45 -9.77
N GLY A 78 12.21 3.50 -9.48
CA GLY A 78 12.50 4.59 -10.42
C GLY A 78 12.08 5.95 -9.88
N GLY A 79 12.72 6.99 -10.42
CA GLY A 79 12.67 8.34 -9.87
C GLY A 79 13.75 8.58 -8.82
N ASN A 80 13.99 9.85 -8.51
CA ASN A 80 15.07 10.27 -7.64
C ASN A 80 14.53 11.03 -6.43
N ARG A 81 14.75 10.50 -5.23
CA ARG A 81 14.19 11.07 -4.00
C ARG A 81 14.81 12.41 -3.64
N LYS A 82 16.14 12.59 -3.79
CA LYS A 82 16.81 13.87 -3.47
C LYS A 82 16.24 15.04 -4.27
N THR A 83 15.87 14.81 -5.52
CA THR A 83 15.30 15.84 -6.41
C THR A 83 13.77 15.78 -6.54
N LEU A 84 13.11 14.79 -5.92
CA LEU A 84 11.70 14.46 -6.14
C LEU A 84 11.32 14.28 -7.62
N THR A 85 12.27 13.89 -8.47
CA THR A 85 12.01 13.63 -9.90
C THR A 85 11.26 12.31 -10.04
N PRO A 86 10.08 12.28 -10.68
CA PRO A 86 9.29 11.06 -10.80
C PRO A 86 9.90 10.06 -11.79
N GLY A 87 9.78 8.77 -11.50
CA GLY A 87 10.10 7.67 -12.41
C GLY A 87 9.00 7.43 -13.44
N GLY A 88 7.72 7.58 -13.05
CA GLY A 88 6.59 7.36 -13.95
C GLY A 88 6.43 5.91 -14.42
N ASN A 89 7.04 4.96 -13.70
CA ASN A 89 6.91 3.54 -14.02
C ASN A 89 5.56 3.01 -13.50
N SER A 90 4.98 2.01 -14.17
CA SER A 90 3.67 1.49 -13.80
C SER A 90 3.48 -0.02 -13.91
N VAL A 91 2.64 -0.56 -13.03
CA VAL A 91 2.01 -1.88 -13.18
C VAL A 91 0.51 -1.66 -13.36
N GLU A 92 -0.06 -2.14 -14.45
CA GLU A 92 -1.44 -1.86 -14.82
C GLU A 92 -2.17 -3.08 -15.38
N ASN A 93 -3.44 -3.29 -14.98
CA ASN A 93 -4.28 -4.38 -15.49
C ASN A 93 -3.65 -5.78 -15.37
N CYS A 94 -2.90 -6.02 -14.30
CA CYS A 94 -2.21 -7.29 -14.06
C CYS A 94 -2.95 -8.17 -13.05
N HIS A 95 -2.97 -9.48 -13.29
CA HIS A 95 -3.52 -10.47 -12.38
C HIS A 95 -2.37 -11.21 -11.67
N ILE A 96 -2.25 -11.03 -10.36
CA ILE A 96 -1.12 -11.58 -9.58
C ILE A 96 -1.68 -12.47 -8.49
N HIS A 97 -1.34 -13.77 -8.51
CA HIS A 97 -1.90 -14.69 -7.53
C HIS A 97 -1.03 -15.89 -7.16
N HIS A 98 -1.29 -16.48 -5.98
CA HIS A 98 -0.59 -17.68 -5.53
C HIS A 98 0.93 -17.48 -5.54
N THR A 99 1.39 -16.40 -4.91
CA THR A 99 2.82 -16.04 -4.80
C THR A 99 3.40 -16.53 -3.45
N GLY A 100 4.71 -16.35 -3.24
CA GLY A 100 5.34 -16.59 -1.95
C GLY A 100 5.42 -18.06 -1.53
N ARG A 101 5.53 -19.00 -2.48
CA ARG A 101 5.62 -20.45 -2.20
C ARG A 101 6.89 -20.86 -1.45
N LEU A 102 7.97 -20.10 -1.62
CA LEU A 102 9.28 -20.29 -0.97
C LEU A 102 9.59 -19.14 0.00
N ASP A 103 9.25 -17.90 -0.37
CA ASP A 103 9.40 -16.72 0.48
C ASP A 103 8.06 -15.99 0.66
N GLY A 104 7.27 -16.45 1.62
CA GLY A 104 5.96 -15.84 1.93
C GLY A 104 6.03 -14.41 2.47
N ARG A 105 7.23 -13.88 2.76
CA ARG A 105 7.45 -12.49 3.21
C ARG A 105 7.53 -11.50 2.07
N ALA A 106 7.87 -11.94 0.86
CA ALA A 106 7.96 -11.07 -0.29
C ALA A 106 6.56 -10.56 -0.68
N PRO A 107 6.36 -9.24 -0.86
CA PRO A 107 5.09 -8.73 -1.32
C PRO A 107 4.85 -9.13 -2.78
N ALA A 108 3.59 -9.21 -3.22
CA ALA A 108 3.30 -9.44 -4.63
C ALA A 108 3.89 -8.32 -5.53
N ILE A 109 3.76 -7.05 -5.09
CA ILE A 109 4.42 -5.90 -5.71
C ILE A 109 5.19 -5.12 -4.63
N SER A 110 6.46 -4.83 -4.88
CA SER A 110 7.25 -3.87 -4.10
C SER A 110 7.44 -2.61 -4.93
N ILE A 111 7.15 -1.43 -4.37
CA ILE A 111 7.29 -0.13 -5.03
C ILE A 111 8.32 0.73 -4.28
N ASP A 112 9.26 1.31 -5.01
CA ASP A 112 10.25 2.26 -4.47
C ASP A 112 10.41 3.51 -5.35
N GLY A 113 11.14 4.51 -4.86
CA GLY A 113 11.53 5.71 -5.62
C GLY A 113 10.54 6.87 -5.52
N VAL A 114 10.15 7.44 -6.66
CA VAL A 114 9.24 8.61 -6.72
C VAL A 114 8.26 8.49 -7.88
N GLY A 115 6.97 8.70 -7.63
CA GLY A 115 5.99 8.94 -8.71
C GLY A 115 5.65 7.73 -9.57
N ASN A 116 5.78 6.51 -9.03
CA ASN A 116 5.38 5.27 -9.71
C ASN A 116 3.91 4.90 -9.42
N ARG A 117 3.29 4.10 -10.29
CA ARG A 117 1.85 3.83 -10.25
C ARG A 117 1.50 2.34 -10.32
N GLU A 118 0.62 1.88 -9.46
CA GLU A 118 -0.05 0.59 -9.57
C GLU A 118 -1.55 0.82 -9.79
N ALA A 119 -2.13 0.24 -10.83
CA ALA A 119 -3.56 0.37 -11.03
C ALA A 119 -4.27 -0.79 -11.72
N HIS A 120 -5.57 -0.91 -11.46
CA HIS A 120 -6.44 -1.90 -12.11
C HIS A 120 -5.93 -3.35 -11.96
N CYS A 121 -5.13 -3.64 -10.94
CA CYS A 121 -4.60 -4.98 -10.70
C CYS A 121 -5.56 -5.81 -9.83
N LEU A 122 -5.54 -7.12 -10.06
CA LEU A 122 -6.20 -8.11 -9.21
C LEU A 122 -5.11 -8.91 -8.48
N ILE A 123 -5.01 -8.76 -7.16
CA ILE A 123 -3.96 -9.39 -6.34
C ILE A 123 -4.60 -10.30 -5.29
N HIS A 124 -4.29 -11.60 -5.30
CA HIS A 124 -4.87 -12.52 -4.32
C HIS A 124 -4.09 -13.81 -4.05
N ASP A 125 -4.47 -14.52 -2.98
CA ASP A 125 -3.76 -15.71 -2.51
C ASP A 125 -2.27 -15.41 -2.32
N VAL A 126 -1.98 -14.33 -1.58
CA VAL A 126 -0.63 -13.89 -1.22
C VAL A 126 -0.47 -14.10 0.28
N PRO A 127 0.57 -14.83 0.76
CA PRO A 127 0.64 -15.22 2.16
C PRO A 127 0.60 -14.04 3.13
N LEU A 128 1.46 -13.03 2.93
CA LEU A 128 1.59 -11.90 3.85
C LEU A 128 1.18 -10.55 3.26
N SER A 129 1.95 -9.95 2.36
CA SER A 129 1.65 -8.61 1.84
C SER A 129 1.36 -8.62 0.34
N GLY A 130 0.32 -7.90 -0.10
CA GLY A 130 0.07 -7.69 -1.52
C GLY A 130 1.02 -6.63 -2.07
N VAL A 131 1.05 -5.46 -1.44
CA VAL A 131 1.82 -4.32 -1.91
C VAL A 131 2.63 -3.71 -0.78
N ASN A 132 3.95 -3.63 -0.94
CA ASN A 132 4.78 -2.78 -0.10
C ASN A 132 5.23 -1.56 -0.90
N PHE A 133 5.22 -0.38 -0.29
CA PHE A 133 5.75 0.82 -0.95
C PHE A 133 6.59 1.68 -0.02
N VAL A 134 7.66 2.25 -0.55
CA VAL A 134 8.53 3.22 0.11
C VAL A 134 8.85 4.33 -0.88
N GLY A 135 8.98 5.57 -0.42
CA GLY A 135 9.29 6.71 -1.30
C GLY A 135 8.15 7.70 -1.44
N ASN A 136 8.13 8.46 -2.52
CA ASN A 136 7.32 9.69 -2.60
C ASN A 136 6.34 9.66 -3.78
N ASN A 137 5.15 10.21 -3.57
CA ASN A 137 4.16 10.47 -4.63
C ASN A 137 3.72 9.25 -5.45
N HIS A 138 3.78 8.04 -4.89
CA HIS A 138 3.22 6.85 -5.53
C HIS A 138 1.69 6.89 -5.54
N VAL A 139 1.09 6.28 -6.56
CA VAL A 139 -0.37 6.15 -6.69
C VAL A 139 -0.73 4.69 -6.82
N ILE A 140 -1.53 4.17 -5.89
CA ILE A 140 -2.06 2.80 -5.90
C ILE A 140 -3.59 2.93 -5.98
N GLU A 141 -4.17 2.59 -7.13
CA GLU A 141 -5.58 2.88 -7.40
C GLU A 141 -6.35 1.88 -8.26
N PHE A 142 -7.67 1.77 -8.04
CA PHE A 142 -8.55 0.88 -8.80
C PHE A 142 -8.18 -0.60 -8.73
N ASN A 143 -7.40 -1.01 -7.73
CA ASN A 143 -6.99 -2.41 -7.53
C ASN A 143 -8.03 -3.19 -6.72
N GLU A 144 -8.16 -4.49 -6.99
CA GLU A 144 -8.89 -5.46 -6.17
C GLU A 144 -7.87 -6.37 -5.45
N LEU A 145 -7.85 -6.34 -4.11
CA LEU A 145 -6.95 -7.14 -3.28
C LEU A 145 -7.76 -8.05 -2.37
N HIS A 146 -7.51 -9.36 -2.39
CA HIS A 146 -8.23 -10.29 -1.52
C HIS A 146 -7.49 -11.55 -1.13
N HIS A 147 -7.87 -12.18 -0.01
CA HIS A 147 -7.23 -13.40 0.48
C HIS A 147 -5.73 -13.20 0.70
N ILE A 148 -5.39 -12.19 1.51
CA ILE A 148 -4.03 -11.79 1.89
C ILE A 148 -3.96 -11.71 3.42
N CYS A 149 -2.77 -11.90 4.01
CA CYS A 149 -2.57 -11.96 5.46
C CYS A 149 -3.35 -13.09 6.16
N LEU A 150 -3.56 -14.23 5.50
CA LEU A 150 -4.37 -15.34 6.04
C LEU A 150 -3.67 -16.22 7.09
N PRO A 151 -2.34 -16.46 7.03
CA PRO A 151 -1.63 -17.12 8.11
C PRO A 151 -1.70 -16.31 9.42
N PRO A 152 -1.57 -16.96 10.59
CA PRO A 152 -1.60 -16.28 11.89
C PRO A 152 -0.28 -15.53 12.16
N THR A 153 -0.05 -14.45 11.42
CA THR A 153 1.14 -13.60 11.52
C THR A 153 0.77 -12.19 11.95
N HIS A 154 1.60 -11.56 12.77
CA HIS A 154 1.35 -10.22 13.28
C HIS A 154 2.18 -9.18 12.52
N ASP A 155 1.83 -7.91 12.68
CA ASP A 155 2.60 -6.77 12.18
C ASP A 155 2.68 -6.72 10.64
N MET A 156 1.59 -7.13 9.98
CA MET A 156 1.51 -7.18 8.52
C MET A 156 0.24 -6.52 7.98
N GLY A 157 0.32 -5.97 6.77
CA GLY A 157 -0.84 -5.48 6.03
C GLY A 157 -0.85 -5.94 4.58
N SER A 158 -2.03 -6.04 3.97
CA SER A 158 -2.10 -6.34 2.53
C SER A 158 -1.52 -5.22 1.67
N VAL A 159 -1.55 -3.99 2.18
CA VAL A 159 -0.79 -2.85 1.68
C VAL A 159 0.02 -2.28 2.85
N TYR A 160 1.32 -2.12 2.70
CA TYR A 160 2.23 -1.75 3.79
C TYR A 160 3.20 -0.62 3.39
N THR A 161 3.43 0.31 4.32
CA THR A 161 4.53 1.28 4.27
C THR A 161 4.92 1.69 5.68
N GLY A 162 6.16 2.11 5.88
CA GLY A 162 6.67 2.47 7.20
C GLY A 162 8.08 3.04 7.18
N ARG A 163 8.56 3.32 8.37
CA ARG A 163 9.91 3.72 8.79
C ARG A 163 10.42 5.05 8.26
N ASP A 164 9.87 5.64 7.21
CA ASP A 164 10.42 6.85 6.60
C ASP A 164 9.47 8.06 6.63
N PRO A 165 9.66 9.01 7.57
CA PRO A 165 8.86 10.23 7.62
C PRO A 165 9.01 11.17 6.40
N SER A 166 10.07 11.01 5.60
CA SER A 166 10.25 11.79 4.37
C SER A 166 9.48 11.23 3.17
N ALA A 167 8.93 10.01 3.28
CA ALA A 167 8.17 9.30 2.23
C ALA A 167 6.72 9.83 2.12
N GLN A 168 6.58 11.08 1.68
CA GLN A 168 5.32 11.84 1.64
C GLN A 168 4.58 11.75 0.29
N GLY A 169 3.28 12.07 0.33
CA GLY A 169 2.48 12.35 -0.86
C GLY A 169 1.94 11.11 -1.58
N ASN A 170 2.10 9.92 -0.99
CA ASN A 170 1.57 8.69 -1.54
C ASN A 170 0.04 8.63 -1.43
N VAL A 171 -0.63 8.07 -2.43
CA VAL A 171 -2.09 8.02 -2.52
C VAL A 171 -2.56 6.59 -2.75
N LEU A 172 -3.39 6.11 -1.82
CA LEU A 172 -4.13 4.86 -1.92
C LEU A 172 -5.60 5.20 -2.15
N ARG A 173 -6.11 5.07 -3.37
CA ARG A 173 -7.48 5.48 -3.68
C ARG A 173 -8.27 4.53 -4.54
N TYR A 174 -9.57 4.46 -4.29
CA TYR A 174 -10.48 3.65 -5.12
C TYR A 174 -10.05 2.19 -5.24
N ASN A 175 -9.49 1.60 -4.19
CA ASN A 175 -9.18 0.17 -4.15
C ASN A 175 -10.29 -0.60 -3.43
N PHE A 176 -10.47 -1.88 -3.77
CA PHE A 176 -11.37 -2.80 -3.09
C PHE A 176 -10.55 -3.87 -2.37
N LEU A 177 -10.49 -3.79 -1.05
CA LEU A 177 -9.73 -4.71 -0.21
C LEU A 177 -10.71 -5.60 0.56
N HIS A 178 -10.70 -6.90 0.32
CA HIS A 178 -11.69 -7.79 0.93
C HIS A 178 -11.20 -9.18 1.31
N HIS A 179 -11.77 -9.78 2.35
CA HIS A 179 -11.29 -11.05 2.92
C HIS A 179 -9.79 -10.98 3.24
N ILE A 180 -9.40 -9.95 3.99
CA ILE A 180 -8.02 -9.69 4.38
C ILE A 180 -7.86 -10.01 5.87
N GLY A 181 -6.77 -10.68 6.20
CA GLY A 181 -6.36 -10.92 7.57
C GLY A 181 -6.95 -12.17 8.21
N ASN A 182 -6.43 -12.48 9.39
CA ASN A 182 -6.85 -13.61 10.20
C ASN A 182 -7.37 -13.10 11.56
N PRO A 183 -8.54 -13.57 12.06
CA PRO A 183 -9.09 -13.15 13.35
C PRO A 183 -8.17 -13.34 14.56
N ASP A 184 -7.24 -14.29 14.48
CA ASP A 184 -6.27 -14.63 15.53
C ASP A 184 -4.95 -13.86 15.38
N ALA A 185 -4.88 -12.93 14.41
CA ALA A 185 -3.65 -12.24 14.03
C ALA A 185 -3.80 -10.71 14.04
N SER A 186 -2.68 -10.03 14.34
CA SER A 186 -2.60 -8.56 14.27
C SER A 186 -2.23 -8.16 12.85
N THR A 187 -3.23 -8.19 11.96
CA THR A 187 -3.10 -7.90 10.53
C THR A 187 -4.06 -6.81 10.07
N PHE A 188 -3.73 -6.15 8.97
CA PHE A 188 -4.43 -4.97 8.47
C PHE A 188 -4.69 -5.04 6.96
N ALA A 189 -5.71 -4.35 6.46
CA ALA A 189 -5.86 -4.18 5.01
C ALA A 189 -4.87 -3.12 4.48
N ILE A 190 -4.81 -1.97 5.14
CA ILE A 190 -3.77 -0.97 4.92
C ILE A 190 -3.03 -0.75 6.24
N TYR A 191 -1.73 -1.01 6.23
CA TYR A 191 -0.84 -0.78 7.36
C TYR A 191 0.09 0.40 7.07
N LEU A 192 -0.23 1.54 7.66
CA LEU A 192 0.66 2.70 7.73
C LEU A 192 1.42 2.59 9.06
N ASP A 193 2.56 1.91 9.00
CA ASP A 193 3.38 1.53 10.14
C ASP A 193 4.18 2.73 10.69
N ASP A 194 5.06 2.47 11.65
CA ASP A 194 5.76 3.50 12.37
C ASP A 194 6.59 4.40 11.47
N GLY A 195 6.44 5.71 11.63
CA GLY A 195 7.11 6.69 10.76
C GLY A 195 6.52 6.86 9.36
N ALA A 196 5.53 6.07 8.92
CA ALA A 196 4.83 6.34 7.66
C ALA A 196 4.22 7.75 7.71
N CYS A 197 4.38 8.59 6.69
CA CYS A 197 3.81 9.95 6.77
C CYS A 197 3.20 10.44 5.47
N GLY A 198 2.22 11.34 5.58
CA GLY A 198 1.68 12.04 4.40
C GLY A 198 0.93 11.17 3.40
N VAL A 199 0.44 9.99 3.82
CA VAL A 199 -0.33 9.08 2.97
C VAL A 199 -1.80 9.49 2.93
N THR A 200 -2.36 9.61 1.74
CA THR A 200 -3.80 9.80 1.54
C THR A 200 -4.47 8.45 1.24
N VAL A 201 -5.41 8.04 2.10
CA VAL A 201 -6.26 6.86 1.93
C VAL A 201 -7.67 7.34 1.65
N SER A 202 -8.12 7.27 0.40
CA SER A 202 -9.42 7.84 0.03
C SER A 202 -10.26 7.07 -0.97
N GLY A 203 -11.56 6.95 -0.72
CA GLY A 203 -12.46 6.32 -1.69
C GLY A 203 -12.29 4.81 -1.79
N ASN A 204 -11.60 4.17 -0.83
CA ASN A 204 -11.42 2.73 -0.82
C ASN A 204 -12.63 2.03 -0.19
N VAL A 205 -12.89 0.80 -0.62
CA VAL A 205 -13.92 -0.08 -0.05
C VAL A 205 -13.22 -1.24 0.65
N PHE A 206 -13.55 -1.45 1.93
CA PHE A 206 -13.04 -2.53 2.76
C PHE A 206 -14.19 -3.46 3.11
N TYR A 207 -14.06 -4.75 2.81
CA TYR A 207 -15.11 -5.74 3.08
C TYR A 207 -14.57 -6.99 3.75
N LYS A 208 -15.12 -7.40 4.89
CA LYS A 208 -14.64 -8.57 5.63
C LYS A 208 -13.13 -8.53 5.88
N VAL A 209 -12.64 -7.41 6.43
CA VAL A 209 -11.31 -7.40 7.03
C VAL A 209 -11.42 -8.06 8.40
N THR A 210 -10.88 -9.27 8.48
CA THR A 210 -10.97 -10.18 9.63
C THR A 210 -9.79 -10.06 10.57
N GLY A 211 -8.68 -9.50 10.09
CA GLY A 211 -7.57 -9.04 10.94
C GLY A 211 -8.01 -8.01 11.96
N GLU A 212 -7.06 -7.49 12.72
CA GLU A 212 -7.35 -6.59 13.84
C GLU A 212 -8.18 -5.35 13.43
N ARG A 213 -7.97 -4.83 12.21
CA ARG A 213 -8.66 -3.64 11.67
C ARG A 213 -8.38 -3.43 10.18
N ALA A 214 -9.22 -2.67 9.50
CA ALA A 214 -9.05 -2.34 8.09
C ALA A 214 -7.86 -1.37 7.84
N VAL A 215 -7.80 -0.24 8.53
CA VAL A 215 -6.69 0.70 8.41
C VAL A 215 -5.96 0.84 9.75
N HIS A 216 -4.65 0.65 9.72
CA HIS A 216 -3.76 1.00 10.82
C HIS A 216 -3.01 2.29 10.46
N SER A 217 -3.01 3.28 11.36
CA SER A 217 -2.45 4.61 11.13
C SER A 217 -1.51 5.01 12.27
N TRP A 218 -0.28 4.48 12.25
CA TRP A 218 0.72 4.77 13.28
C TRP A 218 1.47 6.05 13.03
N GLY A 219 1.77 6.43 11.80
CA GLY A 219 2.58 7.62 11.57
C GLY A 219 1.79 8.94 11.56
N ASN A 220 2.23 9.92 10.77
CA ASN A 220 1.77 11.31 10.91
C ASN A 220 1.40 11.99 9.57
N GLY A 221 0.46 12.92 9.61
CA GLY A 221 0.01 13.69 8.45
C GLY A 221 -0.79 12.88 7.44
N HIS A 222 -1.38 11.76 7.85
CA HIS A 222 -2.25 10.95 6.99
C HIS A 222 -3.59 11.63 6.76
N THR A 223 -4.19 11.41 5.59
CA THR A 223 -5.57 11.80 5.29
C THR A 223 -6.38 10.58 4.94
N ILE A 224 -7.29 10.18 5.82
CA ILE A 224 -8.13 8.99 5.69
C ILE A 224 -9.57 9.46 5.53
N ARG A 225 -10.05 9.52 4.29
CA ARG A 225 -11.36 10.13 4.00
C ARG A 225 -12.16 9.41 2.95
N ASN A 226 -13.48 9.52 3.02
CA ASN A 226 -14.35 9.01 1.96
C ASN A 226 -14.24 7.50 1.74
N ASN A 227 -13.86 6.73 2.75
CA ASN A 227 -13.76 5.28 2.65
C ASN A 227 -15.02 4.60 3.18
N LEU A 228 -15.29 3.40 2.67
CA LEU A 228 -16.43 2.58 3.04
C LEU A 228 -15.95 1.27 3.67
N PHE A 229 -16.32 1.03 4.92
CA PHE A 229 -15.95 -0.14 5.71
C PHE A 229 -17.18 -1.01 5.95
N ILE A 230 -17.09 -2.29 5.61
CA ILE A 230 -18.23 -3.21 5.54
C ILE A 230 -17.85 -4.52 6.21
N ALA A 231 -18.65 -4.96 7.20
CA ALA A 231 -18.48 -6.25 7.87
C ALA A 231 -17.03 -6.53 8.34
N SER A 232 -16.29 -5.50 8.76
CA SER A 232 -14.88 -5.59 9.16
C SER A 232 -14.76 -5.51 10.69
N ARG A 233 -13.78 -6.21 11.28
CA ARG A 233 -13.62 -6.27 12.74
C ARG A 233 -13.55 -4.87 13.37
N ALA A 234 -12.74 -4.00 12.77
CA ALA A 234 -12.68 -2.58 13.09
C ALA A 234 -12.33 -1.77 11.84
N SER A 235 -12.79 -0.53 11.75
CA SER A 235 -12.55 0.32 10.57
C SER A 235 -11.16 0.94 10.62
N LEU A 236 -10.82 1.57 11.74
CA LEU A 236 -9.58 2.32 11.88
C LEU A 236 -9.04 2.20 13.31
N HIS A 237 -7.70 2.19 13.45
CA HIS A 237 -7.09 2.50 14.73
C HIS A 237 -6.95 4.01 14.94
N PRO A 238 -7.33 4.55 16.12
CA PRO A 238 -6.90 5.89 16.48
C PRO A 238 -5.36 5.98 16.42
N PRO A 239 -4.76 7.11 15.99
CA PRO A 239 -3.32 7.32 16.12
C PRO A 239 -2.84 6.94 17.53
N LEU A 240 -1.75 6.16 17.62
CA LEU A 240 -1.16 5.78 18.90
C LEU A 240 -0.75 7.03 19.70
N ASP A 241 -0.64 6.83 21.02
CA ASP A 241 -0.19 7.81 22.01
C ASP A 241 0.91 8.75 21.47
N ASN A 242 0.60 10.05 21.47
CA ASN A 242 1.49 11.11 20.99
C ASN A 242 2.82 11.15 21.74
N THR A 243 2.94 10.51 22.91
CA THR A 243 4.18 10.47 23.70
C THR A 243 5.35 9.79 22.97
N LYS A 244 5.09 8.83 22.07
CA LYS A 244 6.15 8.07 21.37
C LYS A 244 6.71 8.79 20.14
N TRP A 245 5.93 9.69 19.55
CA TRP A 245 6.29 10.34 18.29
C TRP A 245 7.55 11.23 18.39
N PRO A 246 7.72 12.09 19.43
CA PRO A 246 8.94 12.87 19.59
C PRO A 246 10.19 12.00 19.73
N ALA A 247 10.10 10.90 20.49
CA ALA A 247 11.21 9.97 20.68
C ALA A 247 11.62 9.32 19.34
N TYR A 248 10.65 8.87 18.54
CA TYR A 248 10.88 8.32 17.22
C TYR A 248 11.60 9.30 16.28
N MET A 249 11.13 10.55 16.22
CA MET A 249 11.75 11.58 15.37
C MET A 249 13.14 12.03 15.85
N ALA A 250 13.44 11.82 17.14
CA ALA A 250 14.73 12.15 17.75
C ALA A 250 15.79 11.05 17.58
N GLU A 251 15.41 9.87 17.08
CA GLU A 251 16.37 8.78 16.81
C GLU A 251 17.49 9.27 15.88
N PRO A 252 18.78 8.97 16.18
CA PRO A 252 19.91 9.48 15.39
C PRO A 252 19.81 9.17 13.90
N VAL A 253 19.32 7.97 13.54
CA VAL A 253 19.11 7.56 12.16
C VAL A 253 18.03 8.41 11.47
N ARG A 254 16.94 8.74 12.15
CA ARG A 254 15.87 9.59 11.62
C ARG A 254 16.34 11.02 11.44
N VAL A 255 17.07 11.55 12.40
CA VAL A 255 17.69 12.88 12.30
C VAL A 255 18.66 12.94 11.12
N LEU A 256 19.48 11.91 10.93
CA LEU A 256 20.41 11.79 9.80
C LEU A 256 19.66 11.79 8.46
N TRP A 257 18.64 10.94 8.33
CA TRP A 257 17.85 10.83 7.11
C TRP A 257 17.18 12.15 6.74
N MET A 258 16.46 12.72 7.70
CA MET A 258 15.65 13.91 7.48
C MET A 258 16.49 15.17 7.28
N ARG A 259 17.70 15.29 7.85
CA ARG A 259 18.48 16.54 7.81
C ARG A 259 19.75 16.50 6.96
N LYS A 260 20.19 15.32 6.50
CA LYS A 260 21.43 15.20 5.73
C LYS A 260 21.29 14.33 4.49
N VAL A 261 20.59 13.20 4.58
CA VAL A 261 20.47 12.27 3.43
C VAL A 261 19.43 12.79 2.43
N ILE A 262 18.23 13.06 2.93
CA ILE A 262 17.14 13.66 2.16
C ILE A 262 17.15 15.19 2.31
N ASP A 263 17.49 15.67 3.51
CA ASP A 263 17.48 17.09 3.89
C ASP A 263 16.15 17.80 3.58
N VAL A 264 15.12 17.45 4.35
CA VAL A 264 13.75 17.97 4.19
C VAL A 264 13.61 19.47 4.45
N LEU A 265 14.67 20.11 4.98
CA LEU A 265 14.72 21.54 5.24
C LEU A 265 15.10 22.35 3.99
N GLN A 266 15.63 21.69 2.96
CA GLN A 266 15.99 22.32 1.69
C GLN A 266 14.97 22.02 0.59
N PRO A 267 14.87 22.88 -0.45
CA PRO A 267 14.18 22.52 -1.67
C PRO A 267 14.81 21.26 -2.30
N PRO A 268 14.01 20.37 -2.89
CA PRO A 268 12.59 20.55 -3.20
C PRO A 268 11.64 20.21 -2.04
N TYR A 269 12.09 19.53 -0.98
CA TYR A 269 11.23 19.05 0.10
C TYR A 269 10.59 20.17 0.90
N SER A 270 11.34 21.20 1.31
CA SER A 270 10.79 22.31 2.10
C SER A 270 9.74 23.13 1.34
N THR A 271 9.79 23.11 0.01
CA THR A 271 8.78 23.75 -0.85
C THR A 271 7.58 22.84 -1.10
N ARG A 272 7.81 21.54 -1.38
CA ARG A 272 6.75 20.58 -1.72
C ARG A 272 5.97 20.10 -0.49
N TYR A 273 6.65 19.94 0.64
CA TYR A 273 6.13 19.44 1.90
C TYR A 273 6.53 20.40 3.04
N PRO A 274 6.04 21.65 3.04
CA PRO A 274 6.48 22.67 4.00
C PRO A 274 6.21 22.30 5.47
N HIS A 275 5.28 21.38 5.73
CA HIS A 275 5.04 20.85 7.07
C HIS A 275 6.22 20.04 7.62
N LEU A 276 7.06 19.45 6.77
CA LEU A 276 8.26 18.74 7.22
C LEU A 276 9.33 19.69 7.78
N ALA A 277 9.48 20.88 7.21
CA ALA A 277 10.36 21.91 7.79
C ALA A 277 9.81 22.41 9.13
N GLN A 278 8.49 22.64 9.21
CA GLN A 278 7.82 23.05 10.44
C GLN A 278 7.99 22.03 11.59
N LEU A 279 8.07 20.74 11.27
CA LEU A 279 8.31 19.67 12.25
C LEU A 279 9.62 19.88 13.03
N TYR A 280 10.64 20.48 12.42
CA TYR A 280 11.94 20.72 13.04
C TYR A 280 12.12 22.12 13.62
N GLU A 281 11.47 23.13 13.07
CA GLU A 281 11.73 24.53 13.43
C GLU A 281 10.91 25.04 14.63
N LYS A 282 9.73 24.47 14.92
CA LYS A 282 8.73 25.19 15.74
C LYS A 282 8.21 24.49 16.99
N ASP A 283 8.23 23.16 17.11
CA ASP A 283 7.64 22.49 18.28
C ASP A 283 8.14 21.05 18.52
N PRO A 284 8.83 20.75 19.64
CA PRO A 284 9.18 19.37 20.03
C PRO A 284 7.96 18.48 20.38
N ASN A 285 6.76 19.05 20.57
CA ASN A 285 5.50 18.35 20.83
C ASN A 285 4.57 18.29 19.61
N PHE A 286 5.12 18.39 18.39
CA PHE A 286 4.38 18.52 17.15
C PHE A 286 3.13 17.61 17.10
N PRO A 287 1.92 18.18 17.13
CA PRO A 287 0.71 17.38 17.21
C PRO A 287 0.54 16.56 15.93
N ARG A 288 0.10 15.32 16.08
CA ARG A 288 -0.27 14.50 14.92
C ARG A 288 -1.33 15.21 14.09
N ARG A 289 -1.11 15.29 12.78
CA ARG A 289 -1.99 15.94 11.79
C ARG A 289 -2.83 14.91 11.02
N ASN A 290 -3.01 13.72 11.57
CA ASN A 290 -3.84 12.71 10.93
C ASN A 290 -5.29 13.22 10.88
N THR A 291 -5.87 13.18 9.69
CA THR A 291 -7.26 13.58 9.43
C THR A 291 -8.05 12.34 9.07
N VAL A 292 -9.19 12.16 9.75
CA VAL A 292 -10.12 11.06 9.51
C VAL A 292 -11.48 11.68 9.30
N GLU A 293 -12.02 11.64 8.09
CA GLU A 293 -13.28 12.34 7.81
C GLU A 293 -14.13 11.76 6.71
N ASN A 294 -15.44 11.95 6.81
CA ASN A 294 -16.39 11.53 5.77
C ASN A 294 -16.26 10.05 5.42
N ASN A 295 -16.00 9.17 6.40
CA ASN A 295 -15.97 7.73 6.20
C ASN A 295 -17.29 7.09 6.65
N VAL A 296 -17.62 5.94 6.08
CA VAL A 296 -18.81 5.16 6.44
C VAL A 296 -18.38 3.80 6.95
N SER A 297 -18.81 3.44 8.16
CA SER A 297 -18.69 2.11 8.75
C SER A 297 -20.07 1.48 8.82
N PHE A 298 -20.26 0.38 8.08
CA PHE A 298 -21.46 -0.43 8.08
C PHE A 298 -21.17 -1.81 8.67
N ARG A 299 -21.85 -2.17 9.76
CA ARG A 299 -21.65 -3.44 10.48
C ARG A 299 -20.17 -3.76 10.72
N SER A 300 -19.38 -2.73 10.98
CA SER A 300 -17.95 -2.83 11.24
C SER A 300 -17.64 -2.10 12.55
N GLY A 301 -16.52 -2.44 13.20
CA GLY A 301 -16.08 -1.68 14.37
C GLY A 301 -15.86 -0.20 14.05
N ASP A 302 -15.84 0.63 15.08
CA ASP A 302 -15.77 2.09 14.97
C ASP A 302 -14.44 2.62 14.41
N PHE A 303 -14.28 3.94 14.41
CA PHE A 303 -13.09 4.66 13.94
C PHE A 303 -12.12 5.01 15.09
N GLY A 304 -12.34 4.50 16.30
CA GLY A 304 -11.73 4.97 17.54
C GLY A 304 -12.53 6.06 18.26
N ALA A 305 -12.16 6.36 19.50
CA ALA A 305 -12.85 7.33 20.36
C ALA A 305 -12.24 8.75 20.31
N GLY A 306 -13.05 9.76 20.62
CA GLY A 306 -12.61 11.16 20.77
C GLY A 306 -12.13 11.80 19.45
N ALA A 307 -11.18 12.74 19.54
CA ALA A 307 -10.61 13.41 18.36
C ALA A 307 -9.95 12.45 17.36
N ALA A 308 -9.55 11.27 17.83
CA ALA A 308 -8.92 10.23 17.03
C ALA A 308 -9.92 9.48 16.12
N GLY A 309 -11.21 9.48 16.47
CA GLY A 309 -12.32 8.98 15.64
C GLY A 309 -12.68 9.90 14.47
N GLY A 310 -12.02 11.07 14.37
CA GLY A 310 -12.19 11.98 13.25
C GLY A 310 -13.45 12.84 13.31
N LYS A 311 -13.82 13.43 12.17
CA LYS A 311 -14.98 14.31 12.02
C LYS A 311 -15.90 13.79 10.93
N ASN A 312 -17.21 13.94 11.11
CA ASN A 312 -18.20 13.60 10.08
C ASN A 312 -18.04 12.16 9.57
N ASN A 313 -17.87 11.18 10.47
CA ASN A 313 -17.89 9.78 10.08
C ASN A 313 -19.26 9.19 10.44
N LEU A 314 -19.79 8.32 9.58
CA LEU A 314 -21.05 7.63 9.79
C LEU A 314 -20.75 6.20 10.26
N VAL A 315 -21.24 5.82 11.43
CA VAL A 315 -21.28 4.42 11.88
C VAL A 315 -22.73 3.99 11.91
N THR A 316 -23.06 2.87 11.26
CA THR A 316 -24.44 2.40 11.16
C THR A 316 -24.55 0.89 10.99
N ASP A 317 -25.63 0.30 11.52
CA ASP A 317 -26.04 -1.09 11.24
C ASP A 317 -27.25 -1.17 10.31
N GLU A 318 -27.85 -0.01 9.98
CA GLU A 318 -28.90 0.15 8.98
C GLU A 318 -28.29 -0.03 7.59
N ASP A 319 -29.02 -0.70 6.68
CA ASP A 319 -28.55 -0.87 5.30
C ASP A 319 -28.26 0.52 4.68
N PRO A 320 -27.01 0.80 4.28
CA PRO A 320 -26.66 2.08 3.67
C PRO A 320 -27.37 2.30 2.33
N GLY A 321 -27.95 1.26 1.73
CA GLY A 321 -28.60 1.30 0.43
C GLY A 321 -27.65 0.86 -0.67
N PHE A 322 -26.99 -0.29 -0.49
CA PHE A 322 -26.15 -0.88 -1.53
C PHE A 322 -26.97 -1.31 -2.76
N VAL A 323 -26.35 -1.33 -3.94
CA VAL A 323 -26.98 -1.83 -5.16
C VAL A 323 -27.26 -3.33 -5.02
N ASP A 324 -26.23 -4.12 -4.72
CA ASP A 324 -26.33 -5.57 -4.49
C ASP A 324 -25.15 -6.06 -3.61
N ALA A 325 -25.33 -6.00 -2.29
CA ALA A 325 -24.30 -6.40 -1.33
C ALA A 325 -23.99 -7.90 -1.37
N ASP A 326 -24.97 -8.74 -1.72
CA ASP A 326 -24.75 -10.19 -1.82
C ASP A 326 -23.78 -10.50 -2.97
N ALA A 327 -23.91 -9.81 -4.11
CA ALA A 327 -22.96 -9.87 -5.21
C ALA A 327 -21.64 -9.12 -4.96
N MET A 328 -21.43 -8.55 -3.76
CA MET A 328 -20.32 -7.63 -3.44
C MET A 328 -20.27 -6.38 -4.33
N ASN A 329 -21.43 -5.92 -4.81
CA ASN A 329 -21.58 -4.63 -5.48
C ASN A 329 -21.96 -3.56 -4.46
N PHE A 330 -20.94 -2.93 -3.88
CA PHE A 330 -21.08 -1.93 -2.83
C PHE A 330 -21.29 -0.50 -3.33
N GLN A 331 -21.68 -0.33 -4.60
CA GLN A 331 -22.20 0.95 -5.07
C GLN A 331 -23.41 1.35 -4.22
N LEU A 332 -23.52 2.64 -3.92
CA LEU A 332 -24.65 3.21 -3.20
C LEU A 332 -25.72 3.67 -4.19
N ARG A 333 -26.99 3.33 -3.93
CA ARG A 333 -28.14 3.80 -4.72
C ARG A 333 -28.27 5.32 -4.59
N THR A 334 -28.94 5.97 -5.54
CA THR A 334 -29.16 7.44 -5.53
C THR A 334 -29.96 7.92 -4.32
N ASN A 335 -30.79 7.05 -3.73
CA ASN A 335 -31.54 7.30 -2.50
C ASN A 335 -30.89 6.70 -1.24
N SER A 336 -29.59 6.38 -1.29
CA SER A 336 -28.84 5.84 -0.16
C SER A 336 -28.91 6.76 1.07
N LEU A 337 -29.03 6.12 2.23
CA LEU A 337 -28.99 6.77 3.55
C LEU A 337 -27.74 7.63 3.74
N VAL A 338 -26.62 7.21 3.14
CA VAL A 338 -25.32 7.88 3.25
C VAL A 338 -25.41 9.32 2.73
N TRP A 339 -26.11 9.56 1.62
CA TRP A 339 -26.25 10.91 1.06
C TRP A 339 -27.01 11.86 2.00
N ALA A 340 -27.97 11.32 2.75
CA ALA A 340 -28.74 12.10 3.70
C ALA A 340 -27.98 12.34 5.01
N LYS A 341 -27.33 11.29 5.57
CA LYS A 341 -26.65 11.36 6.87
C LYS A 341 -25.23 11.92 6.79
N LEU A 342 -24.60 11.86 5.62
CA LEU A 342 -23.23 12.31 5.41
C LEU A 342 -23.08 13.01 4.04
N PRO A 343 -23.56 14.27 3.91
CA PRO A 343 -23.52 15.00 2.63
C PRO A 343 -22.11 15.25 2.07
N GLY A 344 -21.08 15.18 2.93
CA GLY A 344 -19.67 15.27 2.52
C GLY A 344 -19.11 14.00 1.87
N PHE A 345 -19.85 12.88 1.90
CA PHE A 345 -19.46 11.64 1.22
C PHE A 345 -19.59 11.80 -0.29
N GLN A 346 -18.56 11.40 -1.02
CA GLN A 346 -18.46 11.40 -2.47
C GLN A 346 -18.62 9.98 -2.99
N ARG A 347 -19.27 9.86 -4.16
CA ARG A 347 -19.43 8.59 -4.85
C ARG A 347 -18.07 7.92 -5.13
N ILE A 348 -17.93 6.69 -4.68
CA ILE A 348 -16.82 5.82 -5.06
C ILE A 348 -17.13 5.21 -6.44
N PRO A 349 -16.24 5.34 -7.44
CA PRO A 349 -16.41 4.73 -8.77
C PRO A 349 -16.13 3.21 -8.74
N PHE A 350 -16.91 2.48 -7.94
CA PHE A 350 -16.68 1.06 -7.63
C PHE A 350 -16.68 0.17 -8.88
N GLU A 351 -17.49 0.49 -9.88
CA GLU A 351 -17.57 -0.19 -11.17
C GLU A 351 -16.25 -0.16 -11.99
N ARG A 352 -15.32 0.73 -11.62
CA ARG A 352 -13.99 0.86 -12.25
C ARG A 352 -12.91 0.10 -11.49
N ILE A 353 -13.19 -0.41 -10.29
CA ILE A 353 -12.22 -1.11 -9.43
C ILE A 353 -12.16 -2.58 -9.85
N ARG A 354 -11.32 -2.87 -10.85
CA ARG A 354 -11.14 -4.20 -11.44
C ARG A 354 -10.13 -4.16 -12.59
N LEU A 355 -9.74 -5.35 -13.02
CA LEU A 355 -9.23 -5.61 -14.36
C LEU A 355 -10.26 -5.15 -15.43
N TYR A 356 -9.75 -4.74 -16.59
CA TYR A 356 -10.56 -4.35 -17.74
C TYR A 356 -10.12 -5.11 -19.00
N THR A 357 -11.03 -5.22 -19.96
CA THR A 357 -10.75 -5.87 -21.24
C THR A 357 -10.18 -4.90 -22.26
N ASN A 358 -9.26 -5.39 -23.09
CA ASN A 358 -8.68 -4.69 -24.24
C ASN A 358 -8.18 -5.74 -25.26
N ASP A 359 -7.45 -5.31 -26.28
CA ASP A 359 -6.89 -6.20 -27.31
C ASP A 359 -5.87 -7.22 -26.77
N HIS A 360 -5.23 -6.93 -25.63
CA HIS A 360 -4.24 -7.79 -24.98
C HIS A 360 -4.83 -8.68 -23.88
N ARG A 361 -5.97 -8.26 -23.28
CA ARG A 361 -6.79 -9.01 -22.32
C ARG A 361 -8.24 -9.05 -22.82
N PRO A 362 -8.56 -9.89 -23.82
CA PRO A 362 -9.92 -9.97 -24.35
C PRO A 362 -10.91 -10.59 -23.34
N THR A 363 -10.42 -11.38 -22.40
CA THR A 363 -11.20 -12.05 -21.36
C THR A 363 -10.64 -11.76 -19.98
N LEU A 364 -11.52 -11.60 -19.00
CA LEU A 364 -11.13 -11.47 -17.60
C LEU A 364 -10.99 -12.86 -16.95
N PRO A 365 -10.09 -13.04 -15.98
CA PRO A 365 -10.04 -14.25 -15.17
C PRO A 365 -11.41 -14.54 -14.56
N GLU A 366 -11.78 -15.82 -14.51
CA GLU A 366 -12.99 -16.22 -13.80
C GLU A 366 -12.90 -15.74 -12.36
N SER A 367 -13.98 -15.15 -11.84
CA SER A 367 -14.13 -14.85 -10.43
C SER A 367 -14.28 -16.16 -9.67
N GLY A 368 -13.21 -16.95 -9.56
CA GLY A 368 -13.16 -18.14 -8.70
C GLY A 368 -13.67 -17.77 -7.31
N ASN A 369 -14.24 -18.75 -6.58
CA ASN A 369 -15.14 -18.53 -5.44
C ASN A 369 -14.63 -17.48 -4.41
N ARG A 370 -14.91 -16.19 -4.66
CA ARG A 370 -14.39 -15.03 -3.91
C ARG A 370 -14.87 -15.00 -2.45
N ARG A 371 -15.77 -15.92 -2.08
CA ARG A 371 -16.53 -15.93 -0.82
C ARG A 371 -16.08 -17.00 0.16
N GLU A 372 -15.45 -18.09 -0.30
CA GLU A 372 -15.27 -19.30 0.50
C GLU A 372 -13.89 -19.92 0.33
N ARG A 373 -12.91 -19.38 1.05
CA ARG A 373 -11.72 -20.13 1.46
C ARG A 373 -11.51 -19.91 2.96
N ARG A 374 -12.13 -20.78 3.78
CA ARG A 374 -11.73 -20.94 5.18
C ARG A 374 -10.36 -21.59 5.21
N THR A 375 -9.45 -21.02 5.98
CA THR A 375 -8.21 -21.66 6.41
C THR A 375 -8.55 -23.06 6.93
N LYS A 376 -8.01 -24.11 6.28
CA LYS A 376 -7.96 -25.45 6.87
C LYS A 376 -6.89 -25.48 7.95
#